data_AF-A0A9Q5GAL2-F1
#
_entry.id   AF-A0A9Q5GAL2-F1
#
_cell.length_a   1.000
_cell.length_b   1.000
_cell.length_c   1.000
_cell.angle_alpha   90.00
_cell.angle_beta   90.00
_cell.angle_gamma   90.00
#
_symmetry.space_group_name_H-M   'P 1'
#
loop_
_entity.id
_entity.type
_entity.pdbx_description
1 polymer ?
#
loop_
_entity_poly.entity_id
_entity_poly.type
_entity_poly.pdbx_seq_one_letter_code
_entity_poly.pdbx_strand_id
1 'polypeptide(L)'
;MKWAIIVLIMLSLIGSMMWVMPSPRQRFQSKLRLEARKLGFQVQLSRLEIPRAKGEMESEIINMAAYRMLRGKLDRSAKEQWVEWMVARVDAMAADGLPEGWSWAKGERSLSPTKLKALSDWLDQLPEEVVAVESTAIHLTLYWREPERAGALDELGEKANQLLTEMI
;
A
#
# COMPACT_ATOMS: atom_id res chain seq x y z
N MET A 1 12.44 51.65 -22.47
CA MET A 1 12.80 50.52 -23.36
C MET A 1 13.49 49.38 -22.61
N LYS A 2 14.73 49.54 -22.10
CA LYS A 2 15.47 48.45 -21.42
C LYS A 2 14.75 47.85 -20.20
N TRP A 3 14.14 48.68 -19.35
CA TRP A 3 13.38 48.25 -18.18
C TRP A 3 12.16 47.37 -18.51
N ALA A 4 11.47 47.64 -19.63
CA ALA A 4 10.32 46.84 -20.05
C ALA A 4 10.75 45.41 -20.44
N ILE A 5 11.90 45.26 -21.10
CA ILE A 5 12.47 43.96 -21.46
C ILE A 5 12.86 43.18 -20.20
N ILE A 6 13.50 43.85 -19.23
CA ILE A 6 13.88 43.23 -17.94
C ILE A 6 12.63 42.74 -17.19
N VAL A 7 11.59 43.57 -17.08
CA VAL A 7 10.33 43.19 -16.42
C VAL A 7 9.65 42.02 -17.14
N LEU A 8 9.66 42.01 -18.48
CA LEU A 8 9.07 40.94 -19.27
C LEU A 8 9.82 39.61 -19.11
N ILE A 9 11.16 39.64 -19.03
CA ILE A 9 11.98 38.45 -18.73
C ILE A 9 11.68 37.95 -17.30
N MET A 10 11.61 38.84 -16.31
CA MET A 10 11.30 38.47 -14.93
C MET A 10 9.90 37.84 -14.81
N LEU A 11 8.89 38.39 -15.48
CA LEU A 11 7.53 37.83 -15.50
C LEU A 11 7.48 36.47 -16.21
N SER A 12 8.25 36.29 -17.30
CA SER A 12 8.39 34.99 -17.98
C SER A 12 8.96 33.92 -17.06
N LEU A 13 10.01 34.25 -16.30
CA LEU A 13 10.63 33.33 -15.34
C LEU A 13 9.69 32.97 -14.17
N ILE A 14 8.98 33.96 -13.61
CA ILE A 14 8.02 33.73 -12.52
C ILE A 14 6.81 32.92 -13.01
N GLY A 15 6.32 33.20 -14.22
CA GLY A 15 5.23 32.44 -14.85
C GLY A 15 5.60 30.97 -15.06
N SER A 16 6.84 30.68 -15.44
CA SER A 16 7.35 29.31 -15.57
C SER A 16 7.39 28.57 -14.23
N MET A 17 7.75 29.24 -13.14
CA MET A 17 7.88 28.62 -11.81
C MET A 17 6.52 28.36 -11.12
N MET A 18 5.50 29.17 -11.42
CA MET A 18 4.18 29.04 -10.77
C MET A 18 3.47 27.71 -11.05
N TRP A 19 3.79 27.01 -12.15
CA TRP A 19 3.22 25.70 -12.47
C TRP A 19 3.75 24.54 -11.61
N VAL A 20 4.82 24.75 -10.84
CA VAL A 20 5.48 23.70 -10.05
C VAL A 20 4.96 23.65 -8.60
N MET A 21 4.03 24.54 -8.22
CA MET A 21 3.53 24.56 -6.84
C MET A 21 2.70 23.29 -6.55
N PRO A 22 3.08 22.49 -5.55
CA PRO A 22 2.34 21.29 -5.22
C PRO A 22 0.98 21.67 -4.63
N SER A 23 -0.05 20.95 -5.05
CA SER A 23 -1.42 21.12 -4.56
C SER A 23 -1.51 20.85 -3.06
N PRO A 24 -2.53 21.38 -2.35
CA PRO A 24 -2.72 21.10 -0.92
C PRO A 24 -2.71 19.60 -0.61
N ARG A 25 -3.36 18.78 -1.46
CA ARG A 25 -3.39 17.32 -1.36
C ARG A 25 -1.99 16.70 -1.49
N GLN A 26 -1.17 17.15 -2.46
CA GLN A 26 0.20 16.66 -2.60
C GLN A 26 1.07 17.00 -1.39
N ARG A 27 0.88 18.19 -0.80
CA ARG A 27 1.57 18.58 0.44
C ARG A 27 1.16 17.70 1.62
N PHE A 28 -0.14 17.41 1.75
CA PHE A 28 -0.66 16.49 2.77
C PHE A 28 -0.04 15.09 2.62
N GLN A 29 -0.14 14.50 1.43
CA GLN A 29 0.45 13.18 1.14
C GLN A 29 1.95 13.14 1.40
N SER A 30 2.68 14.20 1.04
CA SER A 30 4.12 14.28 1.31
C SER A 30 4.44 14.27 2.81
N LYS A 31 3.63 14.96 3.63
CA LYS A 31 3.77 14.95 5.09
C LYS A 31 3.41 13.57 5.67
N LEU A 32 2.29 12.99 5.25
CA LEU A 32 1.85 11.66 5.67
C LEU A 32 2.92 10.60 5.41
N ARG A 33 3.49 10.58 4.20
CA ARG A 33 4.56 9.64 3.83
C ARG A 33 5.86 9.88 4.59
N LEU A 34 6.15 11.11 4.97
CA LEU A 34 7.30 11.42 5.82
C LEU A 34 7.10 10.89 7.25
N GLU A 35 5.90 11.03 7.79
CA GLU A 35 5.53 10.47 9.10
C GLU A 35 5.55 8.94 9.08
N ALA A 36 5.04 8.32 8.02
CA ALA A 36 5.05 6.87 7.85
C ALA A 36 6.47 6.29 7.91
N ARG A 37 7.47 6.99 7.36
CA ARG A 37 8.88 6.59 7.45
C ARG A 37 9.40 6.57 8.88
N LYS A 38 8.91 7.46 9.75
CA LYS A 38 9.28 7.47 11.17
C LYS A 38 8.71 6.25 11.90
N LEU A 39 7.57 5.73 11.44
CA LEU A 39 6.97 4.48 11.93
C LEU A 39 7.63 3.21 11.32
N GLY A 40 8.64 3.38 10.45
CA GLY A 40 9.36 2.26 9.84
C GLY A 40 8.84 1.82 8.48
N PHE A 41 7.83 2.50 7.92
CA PHE A 41 7.36 2.22 6.56
C PHE A 41 8.30 2.76 5.50
N GLN A 42 8.55 1.95 4.47
CA GLN A 42 9.06 2.40 3.18
C GLN A 42 7.87 2.62 2.25
N VAL A 43 7.59 3.88 1.91
CA VAL A 43 6.47 4.23 1.03
C VAL A 43 6.94 4.41 -0.41
N GLN A 44 6.35 3.66 -1.33
CA GLN A 44 6.63 3.73 -2.77
C GLN A 44 5.33 3.72 -3.57
N LEU A 45 5.28 4.45 -4.69
CA LEU A 45 4.21 4.25 -5.67
C LEU A 45 4.47 2.95 -6.43
N SER A 46 3.51 2.02 -6.37
CA SER A 46 3.60 0.72 -7.02
C SER A 46 2.40 0.51 -7.93
N ARG A 47 2.65 -0.21 -9.02
CA ARG A 47 1.61 -0.81 -9.85
C ARG A 47 1.07 -2.03 -9.09
N LEU A 48 -0.21 -2.03 -8.77
CA LEU A 48 -0.94 -3.15 -8.18
C LEU A 48 -1.83 -3.77 -9.26
N GLU A 49 -1.72 -5.08 -9.44
CA GLU A 49 -2.62 -5.85 -10.29
C GLU A 49 -3.61 -6.58 -9.40
N ILE A 50 -4.88 -6.21 -9.50
CA ILE A 50 -5.97 -6.80 -8.72
C ILE A 50 -6.51 -8.00 -9.52
N PRO A 51 -6.80 -9.13 -8.85
CA PRO A 51 -7.36 -10.28 -9.55
C PRO A 51 -8.70 -9.90 -10.17
N ARG A 52 -8.97 -10.44 -11.35
CA ARG A 52 -10.20 -10.23 -12.10
C ARG A 52 -11.43 -10.50 -11.23
N ALA A 53 -12.33 -9.52 -11.15
CA ALA A 53 -13.60 -9.67 -10.46
C ALA A 53 -14.51 -10.69 -11.17
N LYS A 54 -15.44 -11.27 -10.42
CA LYS A 54 -16.40 -12.25 -10.94
C LYS A 54 -17.24 -11.65 -12.07
N GLY A 55 -17.09 -12.22 -13.27
CA GLY A 55 -17.82 -11.79 -14.47
C GLY A 55 -17.08 -10.79 -15.36
N GLU A 56 -15.91 -10.31 -14.94
CA GLU A 56 -15.07 -9.45 -15.78
C GLU A 56 -14.12 -10.25 -16.68
N MET A 57 -13.63 -9.61 -17.74
CA MET A 57 -12.71 -10.22 -18.70
C MET A 57 -11.25 -9.78 -18.53
N GLU A 58 -10.95 -8.78 -17.71
CA GLU A 58 -9.58 -8.31 -17.53
C GLU A 58 -9.29 -8.03 -16.06
N SER A 59 -8.01 -8.11 -15.67
CA SER A 59 -7.54 -7.72 -14.35
C SER A 59 -7.38 -6.20 -14.31
N GLU A 60 -7.78 -5.57 -13.20
CA GLU A 60 -7.60 -4.12 -13.03
C GLU A 60 -6.18 -3.82 -12.56
N ILE A 61 -5.58 -2.77 -13.12
CA ILE A 61 -4.24 -2.32 -12.76
C ILE A 61 -4.33 -0.91 -12.19
N ILE A 62 -3.99 -0.77 -10.91
CA ILE A 62 -4.09 0.49 -10.19
C ILE A 62 -2.71 0.93 -9.72
N ASN A 63 -2.36 2.19 -9.97
CA ASN A 63 -1.16 2.81 -9.40
C ASN A 63 -1.50 3.42 -8.05
N MET A 64 -0.90 2.93 -6.96
CA MET A 64 -1.17 3.45 -5.61
C MET A 64 0.04 3.40 -4.68
N ALA A 65 -0.10 4.00 -3.50
CA ALA A 65 0.95 3.97 -2.49
C ALA A 65 1.01 2.61 -1.80
N ALA A 66 2.18 1.98 -1.86
CA ALA A 66 2.54 0.76 -1.16
C ALA A 66 3.34 1.13 0.09
N TYR A 67 2.79 0.82 1.25
CA TYR A 67 3.39 1.00 2.57
C TYR A 67 4.06 -0.31 2.97
N ARG A 68 5.38 -0.38 2.81
CA ARG A 68 6.16 -1.60 3.08
C ARG A 68 6.78 -1.54 4.46
N MET A 69 6.53 -2.55 5.28
CA MET A 69 7.18 -2.73 6.56
C MET A 69 8.17 -3.89 6.47
N LEU A 70 9.41 -3.64 6.91
CA LEU A 70 10.44 -4.68 6.91
C LEU A 70 10.08 -5.77 7.91
N ARG A 71 10.11 -7.02 7.43
CA ARG A 71 10.11 -8.19 8.29
C ARG A 71 11.45 -8.20 9.03
N GLY A 72 11.41 -8.46 10.34
CA GLY A 72 12.61 -8.59 11.15
C GLY A 72 13.56 -9.69 10.66
N LYS A 73 14.61 -10.00 11.43
CA LYS A 73 15.56 -11.04 11.03
C LYS A 73 14.92 -12.43 11.04
N LEU A 74 14.47 -12.88 9.87
CA LEU A 74 14.23 -14.29 9.61
C LEU A 74 15.57 -15.02 9.47
N ASP A 75 15.65 -16.23 10.02
CA ASP A 75 16.74 -17.14 9.73
C ASP A 75 16.71 -17.57 8.25
N ARG A 76 17.79 -18.20 7.79
CA ARG A 76 17.93 -18.61 6.39
C ARG A 76 16.88 -19.65 5.98
N SER A 77 16.58 -20.62 6.85
CA SER A 77 15.63 -21.69 6.57
C SER A 77 14.20 -21.15 6.44
N ALA A 78 13.81 -20.23 7.33
CA ALA A 78 12.53 -19.56 7.34
C ALA A 78 12.34 -18.67 6.11
N LYS A 79 13.41 -18.03 5.60
CA LYS A 79 13.38 -17.32 4.32
C LYS A 79 13.17 -18.25 3.14
N GLU A 80 13.88 -19.38 3.09
CA GLU A 80 13.80 -20.33 1.99
C GLU A 80 12.43 -21.06 1.95
N GLN A 81 11.79 -21.26 3.10
CA GLN A 81 10.48 -21.88 3.22
C GLN A 81 9.33 -20.87 3.22
N TRP A 82 9.62 -19.58 2.99
CA TRP A 82 8.60 -18.55 3.05
C TRP A 82 7.59 -18.70 1.93
N VAL A 83 6.32 -18.74 2.29
CA VAL A 83 5.21 -18.79 1.35
C VAL A 83 4.77 -17.36 1.08
N GLU A 84 5.10 -16.85 -0.11
CA GLU A 84 4.63 -15.54 -0.55
C GLU A 84 3.17 -15.58 -0.95
N TRP A 85 2.43 -14.56 -0.54
CA TRP A 85 1.02 -14.45 -0.88
C TRP A 85 0.59 -12.99 -1.02
N MET A 86 -0.52 -12.80 -1.73
CA MET A 86 -1.16 -11.51 -1.91
C MET A 86 -2.67 -11.68 -1.94
N VAL A 87 -3.37 -10.81 -1.22
CA VAL A 87 -4.83 -10.71 -1.20
C VAL A 87 -5.26 -9.29 -1.53
N ALA A 88 -6.38 -9.15 -2.21
CA ALA A 88 -6.95 -7.87 -2.59
C ALA A 88 -8.43 -7.84 -2.24
N ARG A 89 -8.93 -6.64 -1.94
CA ARG A 89 -10.33 -6.38 -1.63
C ARG A 89 -11.15 -6.33 -2.92
N VAL A 90 -11.52 -7.50 -3.42
CA VAL A 90 -12.31 -7.73 -4.64
C VAL A 90 -13.06 -9.06 -4.51
N ASP A 91 -14.25 -9.15 -5.11
CA ASP A 91 -15.00 -10.40 -5.26
C ASP A 91 -14.52 -11.14 -6.51
N ALA A 92 -13.56 -12.03 -6.35
CA ALA A 92 -13.02 -12.89 -7.40
C ALA A 92 -13.25 -14.37 -7.08
N MET A 93 -12.95 -15.26 -8.03
CA MET A 93 -13.15 -16.71 -7.86
C MET A 93 -12.30 -17.30 -6.74
N ALA A 94 -11.09 -16.78 -6.54
CA ALA A 94 -10.11 -17.31 -5.61
C ALA A 94 -10.29 -16.68 -4.22
N ALA A 95 -11.34 -17.03 -3.49
CA ALA A 95 -11.66 -16.46 -2.17
C ALA A 95 -11.55 -17.48 -1.02
N ASP A 96 -10.98 -18.65 -1.27
CA ASP A 96 -10.98 -19.75 -0.30
C ASP A 96 -10.34 -19.36 1.04
N GLY A 97 -11.15 -19.43 2.11
CA GLY A 97 -10.73 -19.18 3.49
C GLY A 97 -10.40 -17.73 3.83
N LEU A 98 -10.77 -16.78 2.97
CA LEU A 98 -10.71 -15.34 3.23
C LEU A 98 -12.09 -14.80 3.62
N PRO A 99 -12.15 -13.63 4.28
CA PRO A 99 -13.41 -12.99 4.59
C PRO A 99 -14.10 -12.42 3.34
N GLU A 100 -15.38 -12.10 3.48
CA GLU A 100 -16.18 -11.55 2.37
C GLU A 100 -15.56 -10.28 1.79
N GLY A 101 -15.55 -10.18 0.46
CA GLY A 101 -14.96 -9.05 -0.26
C GLY A 101 -13.43 -9.11 -0.38
N TRP A 102 -12.78 -10.17 0.12
CA TRP A 102 -11.36 -10.43 -0.12
C TRP A 102 -11.15 -11.64 -1.02
N SER A 103 -10.15 -11.54 -1.90
CA SER A 103 -9.74 -12.63 -2.79
C SER A 103 -8.23 -12.68 -2.94
N TRP A 104 -7.71 -13.87 -3.17
CA TRP A 104 -6.32 -14.14 -3.49
C TRP A 104 -5.95 -13.58 -4.86
N ALA A 105 -4.87 -12.80 -4.89
CA ALA A 105 -4.13 -12.47 -6.10
C ALA A 105 -2.98 -13.48 -6.33
N LYS A 106 -2.40 -14.00 -5.24
CA LYS A 106 -1.31 -14.99 -5.24
C LYS A 106 -1.35 -15.83 -3.97
N GLY A 107 -1.09 -17.13 -4.09
CA GLY A 107 -0.89 -18.00 -2.92
C GLY A 107 -2.16 -18.61 -2.33
N GLU A 108 -3.26 -18.70 -3.10
CA GLU A 108 -4.43 -19.47 -2.68
C GLU A 108 -4.02 -20.91 -2.27
N ARG A 109 -4.58 -21.42 -1.16
CA ARG A 109 -4.31 -22.76 -0.60
C ARG A 109 -2.84 -23.03 -0.21
N SER A 110 -1.99 -22.00 -0.15
CA SER A 110 -0.58 -22.16 0.21
C SER A 110 -0.30 -22.03 1.72
N LEU A 111 -1.22 -21.42 2.48
CA LEU A 111 -1.12 -21.26 3.93
C LEU A 111 -1.71 -22.46 4.67
N SER A 112 -1.08 -22.84 5.79
CA SER A 112 -1.65 -23.80 6.75
C SER A 112 -2.96 -23.27 7.33
N PRO A 113 -3.93 -24.14 7.72
CA PRO A 113 -5.23 -23.71 8.25
C PRO A 113 -5.16 -22.73 9.43
N THR A 114 -4.16 -22.87 10.31
CA THR A 114 -3.96 -21.96 11.45
C THR A 114 -3.56 -20.55 10.99
N LYS A 115 -2.57 -20.45 10.10
CA LYS A 115 -2.13 -19.17 9.50
C LYS A 115 -3.21 -18.53 8.64
N LEU A 116 -3.98 -19.34 7.91
CA LEU A 116 -5.11 -18.87 7.11
C LEU A 116 -6.19 -18.23 7.98
N LYS A 117 -6.53 -18.88 9.11
CA LYS A 117 -7.50 -18.32 10.06
C LYS A 117 -7.01 -17.01 10.67
N ALA A 118 -5.76 -16.96 11.13
CA ALA A 118 -5.17 -15.73 11.67
C ALA A 118 -5.16 -14.60 10.63
N LEU A 119 -4.83 -14.90 9.37
CA LEU A 119 -4.92 -13.93 8.28
C LEU A 119 -6.35 -13.44 8.06
N SER A 120 -7.34 -14.34 8.01
CA SER A 120 -8.75 -13.98 7.83
C SER A 120 -9.25 -13.07 8.94
N ASP A 121 -9.03 -13.44 10.20
CA ASP A 121 -9.45 -12.67 11.37
C ASP A 121 -8.79 -11.29 11.42
N TRP A 122 -7.55 -11.18 10.91
CA TRP A 122 -6.84 -9.90 10.81
C TRP A 122 -7.34 -9.03 9.65
N LEU A 123 -7.65 -9.62 8.48
CA LEU A 123 -8.18 -8.89 7.32
C LEU A 123 -9.53 -8.23 7.60
N ASP A 124 -10.39 -8.86 8.41
CA ASP A 124 -11.68 -8.30 8.86
C ASP A 124 -11.52 -7.02 9.69
N GLN A 125 -10.36 -6.82 10.30
CA GLN A 125 -10.08 -5.66 11.14
C GLN A 125 -9.38 -4.53 10.37
N LEU A 126 -9.05 -4.74 9.10
CA LEU A 126 -8.38 -3.72 8.30
C LEU A 126 -9.36 -2.63 7.85
N PRO A 127 -8.91 -1.36 7.88
CA PRO A 127 -9.71 -0.26 7.37
C PRO A 127 -9.98 -0.43 5.87
N GLU A 128 -11.11 0.11 5.41
CA GLU A 128 -11.58 -0.02 4.02
C GLU A 128 -10.57 0.53 3.00
N GLU A 129 -9.81 1.53 3.41
CA GLU A 129 -8.77 2.16 2.59
C GLU A 129 -7.62 1.22 2.23
N VAL A 130 -7.45 0.10 2.94
CA VAL A 130 -6.49 -0.95 2.54
C VAL A 130 -7.12 -1.80 1.43
N VAL A 131 -6.56 -1.66 0.24
CA VAL A 131 -7.05 -2.29 -0.99
C VAL A 131 -6.42 -3.67 -1.21
N ALA A 132 -5.18 -3.85 -0.81
CA ALA A 132 -4.49 -5.13 -0.94
C ALA A 132 -3.40 -5.27 0.12
N VAL A 133 -3.05 -6.52 0.40
CA VAL A 133 -1.97 -6.89 1.31
C VAL A 133 -1.10 -7.93 0.62
N GLU A 134 0.20 -7.70 0.63
CA GLU A 134 1.20 -8.64 0.12
C GLU A 134 2.18 -8.99 1.22
N SER A 135 2.54 -10.27 1.30
CA SER A 135 3.51 -10.77 2.25
C SER A 135 4.61 -11.52 1.52
N THR A 136 5.83 -11.05 1.74
CA THR A 136 7.07 -11.67 1.24
C THR A 136 7.97 -12.02 2.42
N ALA A 137 9.07 -12.72 2.13
CA ALA A 137 10.11 -13.02 3.13
C ALA A 137 10.80 -11.76 3.67
N ILE A 138 10.65 -10.62 3.00
CA ILE A 138 11.37 -9.37 3.34
C ILE A 138 10.41 -8.30 3.86
N HIS A 139 9.22 -8.19 3.29
CA HIS A 139 8.27 -7.13 3.63
C HIS A 139 6.86 -7.65 3.82
N LEU A 140 6.12 -6.96 4.69
CA LEU A 140 4.67 -6.86 4.61
C LEU A 140 4.34 -5.56 3.88
N THR A 141 3.55 -5.63 2.81
CA THR A 141 3.13 -4.46 2.02
C THR A 141 1.63 -4.24 2.21
N LEU A 142 1.24 -3.04 2.64
CA LEU A 142 -0.14 -2.59 2.65
C LEU A 142 -0.35 -1.58 1.51
N TYR A 143 -1.23 -1.92 0.58
CA TYR A 143 -1.63 -1.03 -0.51
C TYR A 143 -2.79 -0.16 -0.02
N TRP A 144 -2.52 1.12 0.19
CA TRP A 144 -3.39 1.97 1.00
C TRP A 144 -3.82 3.24 0.25
N ARG A 145 -5.14 3.49 0.24
CA ARG A 145 -5.71 4.77 -0.21
C ARG A 145 -5.58 5.77 0.92
N GLU A 146 -4.56 6.61 0.85
CA GLU A 146 -4.22 7.63 1.85
C GLU A 146 -5.43 8.52 2.22
N PRO A 147 -6.09 8.29 3.38
CA PRO A 147 -7.24 9.07 3.80
C PRO A 147 -6.78 10.37 4.47
N GLU A 148 -7.59 11.42 4.34
CA GLU A 148 -7.36 12.71 5.02
C GLU A 148 -7.94 12.69 6.44
N ARG A 149 -7.66 11.62 7.20
CA ARG A 149 -8.13 11.41 8.58
C ARG A 149 -6.95 11.31 9.55
N ALA A 150 -7.01 12.05 10.65
CA ALA A 150 -6.02 11.96 11.71
C ALA A 150 -6.02 10.58 12.38
N GLY A 151 -4.85 10.06 12.74
CA GLY A 151 -4.66 8.76 13.38
C GLY A 151 -4.73 7.54 12.46
N ALA A 152 -5.15 7.71 11.19
CA ALA A 152 -5.29 6.59 10.26
C ALA A 152 -3.94 5.91 9.93
N LEU A 153 -2.85 6.67 9.94
CA LEU A 153 -1.50 6.14 9.76
C LEU A 153 -1.02 5.33 10.97
N ASP A 154 -1.33 5.79 12.18
CA ASP A 154 -0.95 5.09 13.42
C ASP A 154 -1.70 3.76 13.50
N GLU A 155 -3.01 3.77 13.20
CA GLU A 155 -3.85 2.57 13.08
C GLU A 155 -3.29 1.58 12.04
N LEU A 156 -2.87 2.07 10.87
CA LEU A 156 -2.23 1.23 9.84
C LEU A 156 -0.93 0.60 10.35
N GLY A 157 -0.12 1.37 11.08
CA GLY A 157 1.12 0.92 11.72
C GLY A 157 0.88 -0.17 12.76
N GLU A 158 -0.12 0.00 13.62
CA GLU A 158 -0.51 -0.99 14.62
C GLU A 158 -0.95 -2.30 13.97
N LYS A 159 -1.82 -2.23 12.95
CA LYS A 159 -2.28 -3.42 12.21
C LYS A 159 -1.14 -4.13 11.49
N ALA A 160 -0.21 -3.40 10.89
CA ALA A 160 0.98 -3.99 10.25
C ALA A 160 1.85 -4.75 11.25
N ASN A 161 2.13 -4.15 12.42
CA ASN A 161 2.93 -4.78 13.48
C ASN A 161 2.25 -6.00 14.09
N GLN A 162 0.92 -5.95 14.25
CA GLN A 162 0.15 -7.09 14.73
C GLN A 162 0.36 -8.32 13.85
N LEU A 163 0.15 -8.22 12.53
CA LEU A 163 0.32 -9.35 11.62
C LEU A 163 1.78 -9.81 11.54
N LEU A 164 2.74 -8.88 11.57
CA LEU A 164 4.16 -9.24 11.59
C LEU A 164 4.51 -10.09 12.82
N THR A 165 3.86 -9.85 13.96
CA THR A 165 4.09 -10.63 15.19
C THR A 165 3.40 -12.00 15.14
N GLU A 166 2.22 -12.08 14.54
CA GLU A 166 1.44 -13.34 14.46
C GLU A 166 1.96 -14.31 13.38
N MET A 167 2.69 -13.82 12.36
CA MET A 167 3.15 -14.63 11.22
C MET A 167 4.64 -15.02 11.23
N ILE A 168 5.40 -14.61 12.25
CA ILE A 168 6.77 -15.12 12.51
C ILE A 168 6.65 -16.51 13.14
#